data_AF-A0A923B827-F1
#
_entry.id   AF-A0A923B827-F1
#
_cell.length_a   1.000
_cell.length_b   1.000
_cell.length_c   1.000
_cell.angle_alpha   90.00
_cell.angle_beta   90.00
_cell.angle_gamma   90.00
#
_symmetry.space_group_name_H-M   'P 1'
#
loop_
_entity.id
_entity.type
_entity.pdbx_description
1 polymer ?
#
loop_
_entity_poly.entity_id
_entity_poly.type
_entity_poly.pdbx_seq_one_letter_code
_entity_poly.pdbx_strand_id
1 'polypeptide(L)'
;MIADRFRTLARHWQVLRESWRDQNEADKTFKPKAEHEFLPAALEIMEKPPSPGLRWLLLMTCGLFVLALIWSIIGRIDVVATAAGKTVPGENVKIVQPIEIGAVRAIHVKNGQFVRKGELLIELDPTIATADEAQSTQSMRSA
;
A
#
# COMPACT_ATOMS: atom_id res chain seq x y z
N MET A 1 2.05 31.72 15.66
CA MET A 1 1.10 30.93 16.48
C MET A 1 1.64 29.58 16.97
N ILE A 2 2.62 28.96 16.29
CA ILE A 2 3.24 27.69 16.72
C ILE A 2 4.33 27.91 17.80
N ALA A 3 5.03 29.05 17.77
CA ALA A 3 6.14 29.38 18.68
C ALA A 3 5.74 29.48 20.17
N ASP A 4 4.50 29.89 20.48
CA ASP A 4 4.03 29.99 21.87
C ASP A 4 3.71 28.63 22.50
N ARG A 5 3.40 27.62 21.69
CA ARG A 5 3.04 26.28 22.17
C ARG A 5 4.25 25.46 22.60
N PHE A 6 5.45 25.82 22.14
CA PHE A 6 6.70 25.12 22.44
C PHE A 6 7.56 25.78 23.53
N ARG A 7 7.10 26.88 24.14
CA ARG A 7 7.80 27.54 25.26
C ARG A 7 7.93 26.60 26.48
N THR A 8 6.95 25.73 26.69
CA THR A 8 7.01 24.66 27.69
C THR A 8 8.09 23.63 27.33
N LEU A 9 8.21 23.25 26.06
CA LEU A 9 9.24 22.32 25.58
C LEU A 9 10.66 22.87 25.83
N ALA A 10 10.85 24.17 25.59
CA ALA A 10 12.13 24.84 25.88
C ALA A 10 12.45 24.84 27.38
N ARG A 11 11.45 25.01 28.25
CA ARG A 11 11.62 24.91 29.72
C ARG A 11 11.97 23.49 30.15
N HIS A 12 11.30 22.47 29.60
CA HIS A 12 11.64 21.08 29.88
C HIS A 12 13.04 20.70 29.36
N TRP A 13 13.45 21.24 28.22
CA TRP A 13 14.79 21.05 27.67
C TRP A 13 15.88 21.70 28.53
N GLN A 14 15.62 22.88 29.09
CA GLN A 14 16.53 23.55 30.04
C GLN A 14 16.67 22.74 31.33
N VAL A 15 15.56 22.29 31.92
CA VAL A 15 15.59 21.45 33.14
C VAL A 15 16.29 20.12 32.87
N LEU A 16 16.07 19.51 31.70
CA LEU A 16 16.77 18.28 31.31
C LEU A 16 18.28 18.53 31.23
N ARG A 17 18.71 19.65 30.64
CA ARG A 17 20.12 20.02 30.48
C ARG A 17 20.78 20.35 31.81
N GLU A 18 20.08 21.05 32.70
CA GLU A 18 20.54 21.37 34.05
C GLU A 18 20.66 20.09 34.89
N SER A 19 19.62 19.24 34.86
CA SER A 19 19.66 17.93 35.54
C SER A 19 20.79 17.04 35.02
N TRP A 20 21.07 17.06 33.72
CA TRP A 20 22.21 16.34 33.12
C TRP A 20 23.56 16.88 33.57
N ARG A 21 23.67 18.20 33.78
CA ARG A 21 24.91 18.85 34.23
C ARG A 21 25.19 18.53 35.69
N ASP A 22 24.17 18.59 36.54
CA ASP A 22 24.25 18.25 37.96
C ASP A 22 24.60 16.76 38.17
N GLN A 23 24.02 15.88 37.35
CA GLN A 23 24.34 14.44 37.37
C GLN A 23 25.78 14.16 36.96
N ASN A 24 26.33 14.90 35.98
CA ASN A 24 27.71 14.72 35.54
C ASN A 24 28.74 15.22 36.58
N GLU A 25 28.38 16.22 37.38
CA GLU A 25 29.22 16.66 38.52
C GLU A 25 29.19 15.66 39.68
N ALA A 26 28.02 15.07 39.97
CA ALA A 26 27.89 14.00 40.96
C ALA A 26 28.70 12.75 40.56
N ASP A 27 28.74 12.39 39.27
CA ASP A 27 29.51 11.24 38.77
C ASP A 27 31.03 11.50 38.81
N LYS A 28 31.47 12.74 38.59
CA LYS A 28 32.90 13.14 38.71
C LYS A 28 33.40 13.16 40.15
N THR A 29 32.51 13.42 41.10
CA THR A 29 32.83 13.44 42.53
C THR A 29 32.82 12.02 43.15
N PHE A 30 32.57 10.99 42.33
CA PHE A 30 32.61 9.60 42.73
C PHE A 30 34.01 9.22 43.23
N LYS A 31 34.10 8.91 44.52
CA LYS A 31 35.33 8.40 45.13
C LYS A 31 35.48 6.89 44.90
N PRO A 32 36.69 6.39 44.62
CA PRO A 32 36.91 4.98 44.36
C PRO A 32 36.54 4.11 45.57
N LYS A 33 36.05 2.90 45.26
CA LYS A 33 35.43 1.87 46.12
C LYS A 33 36.11 1.59 47.48
N ALA A 34 37.37 1.96 47.65
CA ALA A 34 38.19 1.70 48.84
C ALA A 34 37.72 2.46 50.10
N GLU A 35 37.03 3.60 49.97
CA GLU A 35 36.53 4.35 51.15
C GLU A 35 35.19 3.81 51.71
N HIS A 36 34.41 3.08 50.90
CA HIS A 36 33.07 2.60 51.29
C HIS A 36 33.09 1.25 52.03
N GLU A 37 34.16 0.46 51.89
CA GLU A 37 34.32 -0.85 52.56
C GLU A 37 34.51 -0.72 54.09
N PHE A 38 34.81 0.49 54.57
CA PHE A 38 35.01 0.81 55.99
C PHE A 38 33.80 1.48 56.66
N LEU A 39 32.68 1.69 55.93
CA LEU A 39 31.46 2.28 56.48
C LEU A 39 30.51 1.20 57.01
N PRO A 40 29.79 1.44 58.13
CA PRO A 40 28.75 0.52 58.58
C PRO A 40 27.68 0.35 57.49
N ALA A 41 27.15 -0.86 57.30
CA ALA A 41 26.26 -1.23 56.19
C ALA A 41 25.04 -0.30 55.96
N ALA A 42 24.64 0.46 56.97
CA ALA A 42 23.60 1.48 56.86
C ALA A 42 24.02 2.72 56.04
N LEU A 43 25.28 3.13 56.07
CA LEU A 43 25.79 4.27 55.29
C LEU A 43 26.07 3.89 53.83
N GLU A 44 26.54 2.67 53.57
CA GLU A 44 26.87 2.21 52.21
C GLU A 44 25.64 2.20 51.28
N ILE A 45 24.46 1.85 51.80
CA ILE A 45 23.22 1.82 51.01
C ILE A 45 22.72 3.24 50.72
N MET A 46 22.96 4.20 51.63
CA MET A 46 22.50 5.58 51.47
C MET A 46 23.41 6.39 50.52
N GLU A 47 24.71 6.10 50.51
CA GLU A 47 25.68 6.84 49.70
C GLU A 47 25.92 6.24 48.31
N LYS A 48 25.56 4.98 48.07
CA LYS A 48 25.77 4.34 46.77
C LYS A 48 24.88 4.99 45.70
N PRO A 49 25.45 5.75 44.75
CA PRO A 49 24.64 6.36 43.71
C PRO A 49 24.07 5.27 42.79
N PRO A 50 22.97 5.57 42.06
CA PRO A 50 22.34 4.61 41.15
C PRO A 50 23.36 4.08 40.14
N SER A 51 23.31 2.77 39.86
CA SER A 51 24.35 2.09 39.07
C SER A 51 24.48 2.69 37.66
N PRO A 52 25.72 2.88 37.15
CA PRO A 52 25.95 3.47 35.83
C PRO A 52 25.25 2.69 34.69
N GLY A 53 25.18 1.37 34.79
CA GLY A 53 24.52 0.52 33.79
C GLY A 53 23.01 0.75 33.68
N LEU A 54 22.33 0.94 34.82
CA LEU A 54 20.89 1.21 34.83
C LEU A 54 20.56 2.57 34.22
N ARG A 55 21.46 3.56 34.38
CA ARG A 55 21.33 4.88 33.76
C ARG A 55 21.39 4.79 32.23
N TRP A 56 22.38 4.06 31.68
CA TRP A 56 22.50 3.85 30.24
C TRP A 56 21.27 3.16 29.65
N LEU A 57 20.71 2.17 30.36
CA LEU A 57 19.48 1.49 29.94
C LEU A 57 18.29 2.46 29.84
N LEU A 58 18.10 3.31 30.86
CA LEU A 58 17.03 4.33 30.86
C LEU A 58 17.20 5.33 29.71
N LEU A 59 18.42 5.81 29.47
CA LEU A 59 18.71 6.74 28.39
C LEU A 59 18.47 6.11 27.00
N MET A 60 18.89 4.85 26.80
CA MET A 60 18.58 4.12 25.57
C MET A 60 17.08 3.99 25.35
N THR A 61 16.34 3.65 26.40
CA THR A 61 14.88 3.48 26.33
C THR A 61 14.20 4.81 25.95
N CYS A 62 14.59 5.90 26.60
CA CYS A 62 14.07 7.23 26.30
C CYS A 62 14.42 7.67 24.86
N GLY A 63 15.66 7.42 24.42
CA GLY A 63 16.10 7.68 23.05
C GLY A 63 15.32 6.90 22.01
N LEU A 64 15.01 5.63 22.27
CA LEU A 64 14.19 4.80 21.39
C LEU A 64 12.78 5.39 21.22
N PHE A 65 12.14 5.83 22.30
CA PHE A 65 10.83 6.48 22.23
C PHE A 65 10.87 7.78 21.43
N VAL A 66 11.88 8.62 21.63
CA VAL A 66 12.05 9.86 20.86
C VAL A 66 12.22 9.55 19.37
N LEU A 67 13.04 8.55 19.04
CA LEU A 67 13.26 8.13 17.66
C LEU A 67 11.96 7.60 17.01
N ALA A 68 11.19 6.81 17.75
CA ALA A 68 9.90 6.29 17.28
C ALA A 68 8.89 7.44 17.03
N LEU A 69 8.85 8.45 17.89
CA LEU A 69 8.01 9.63 17.69
C LEU A 69 8.42 10.43 16.45
N ILE A 70 9.72 10.64 16.25
CA ILE A 70 10.24 11.31 15.05
C ILE A 70 9.84 10.53 13.79
N TRP A 71 10.04 9.21 13.80
CA TRP A 71 9.66 8.34 12.69
C TRP A 71 8.15 8.39 12.43
N SER A 72 7.31 8.37 13.47
CA SER A 72 5.85 8.46 13.34
C SER A 72 5.38 9.79 12.74
N ILE A 73 6.12 10.88 12.92
CA ILE A 73 5.78 12.19 12.33
C ILE A 73 6.13 12.22 10.84
N ILE A 74 7.22 11.56 10.44
CA ILE A 74 7.76 11.60 9.08
C ILE A 74 7.18 10.47 8.21
N GLY A 75 6.92 9.31 8.80
CA GLY A 75 6.50 8.09 8.13
C GLY A 75 5.11 8.23 7.53
N ARG A 76 5.01 8.09 6.21
CA ARG A 76 3.74 7.90 5.51
C ARG A 76 3.55 6.41 5.30
N ILE A 77 2.43 5.88 5.76
CA ILE A 77 2.04 4.49 5.53
C ILE A 77 1.09 4.49 4.35
N ASP A 78 1.55 4.01 3.20
CA ASP A 78 0.72 3.88 2.01
C ASP A 78 -0.20 2.67 2.17
N VAL A 79 -1.51 2.94 2.31
CA VAL A 79 -2.53 1.88 2.35
C VAL A 79 -2.94 1.57 0.92
N VAL A 80 -2.50 0.42 0.40
CA VAL A 80 -2.95 -0.08 -0.91
C VAL A 80 -4.24 -0.89 -0.74
N ALA A 81 -5.35 -0.36 -1.27
CA ALA A 81 -6.61 -1.08 -1.35
C ALA A 81 -6.67 -1.87 -2.66
N THR A 82 -6.39 -3.17 -2.61
CA THR A 82 -6.58 -4.08 -3.76
C THR A 82 -8.05 -4.47 -3.87
N ALA A 83 -8.73 -3.94 -4.89
CA ALA A 83 -10.07 -4.38 -5.28
C ALA A 83 -9.98 -5.29 -6.51
N ALA A 84 -10.64 -6.45 -6.46
CA ALA A 84 -10.78 -7.33 -7.61
C ALA A 84 -11.80 -6.72 -8.60
N GLY A 85 -11.32 -5.95 -9.56
CA GLY A 85 -12.13 -5.43 -10.68
C GLY A 85 -12.09 -6.40 -11.86
N LYS A 86 -13.25 -6.84 -12.36
CA LYS A 86 -13.35 -7.53 -13.64
C LYS A 86 -13.63 -6.50 -14.72
N THR A 87 -12.70 -6.30 -15.64
CA THR A 87 -12.91 -5.45 -16.82
C THR A 87 -13.88 -6.15 -17.77
N VAL A 88 -15.14 -5.73 -17.74
CA VAL A 88 -16.13 -6.08 -18.77
C VAL A 88 -16.05 -5.06 -19.91
N PRO A 89 -16.03 -5.48 -21.18
CA PRO A 89 -16.10 -4.56 -22.30
C PRO A 89 -17.37 -3.71 -22.20
N GLY A 90 -17.23 -2.39 -22.39
CA GLY A 90 -18.32 -1.42 -22.21
C GLY A 90 -19.44 -1.52 -23.25
N GLU A 91 -19.26 -2.35 -24.28
CA GLU A 91 -20.25 -2.57 -25.33
C GLU A 91 -20.71 -4.02 -25.36
N ASN A 92 -22.03 -4.17 -25.54
CA ASN A 92 -22.73 -5.45 -25.62
C ASN A 92 -22.05 -6.38 -26.63
N VAL A 93 -21.54 -7.53 -26.15
CA VAL A 93 -21.07 -8.62 -27.01
C VAL A 93 -22.30 -9.16 -27.75
N LYS A 94 -22.50 -8.71 -29.00
CA LYS A 94 -23.54 -9.24 -29.87
C LYS A 94 -22.98 -10.42 -30.65
N ILE A 95 -23.61 -11.58 -30.49
CA ILE A 95 -23.34 -12.77 -31.28
C ILE A 95 -23.96 -12.54 -32.66
N VAL A 96 -23.15 -12.46 -33.71
CA VAL A 96 -23.63 -12.42 -35.09
C VAL A 96 -24.07 -13.84 -35.46
N GLN A 97 -25.39 -14.08 -35.53
CA GLN A 97 -25.96 -15.34 -35.99
C GLN A 97 -26.50 -15.16 -37.41
N PRO A 98 -26.21 -16.08 -38.33
CA PRO A 98 -26.85 -16.08 -39.65
C PRO A 98 -28.34 -16.36 -39.51
N ILE A 99 -29.16 -15.70 -40.33
CA ILE A 99 -30.62 -15.83 -40.33
C ILE A 99 -31.10 -17.15 -40.97
N GLU A 100 -30.24 -17.78 -41.78
CA GLU A 100 -30.48 -19.04 -42.46
C GLU A 100 -29.29 -19.98 -42.22
N ILE A 101 -29.57 -21.26 -41.95
CA ILE A 101 -28.55 -22.29 -41.72
C ILE A 101 -28.00 -22.73 -43.07
N GLY A 102 -27.15 -21.90 -43.67
CA GLY A 102 -26.38 -22.24 -44.88
C GLY A 102 -25.06 -22.92 -44.51
N ALA A 103 -24.62 -23.91 -45.30
CA ALA A 103 -23.27 -24.45 -45.18
C ALA A 103 -22.25 -23.32 -45.46
N VAL A 104 -21.21 -23.19 -44.63
CA VAL A 104 -20.21 -22.13 -44.79
C VAL A 104 -19.28 -22.49 -45.96
N ARG A 105 -19.25 -21.64 -46.99
CA ARG A 105 -18.38 -21.80 -48.17
C ARG A 105 -16.98 -21.25 -47.89
N ALA A 106 -16.89 -20.07 -47.27
CA ALA A 106 -15.61 -19.45 -46.91
C ALA A 106 -15.74 -18.49 -45.72
N ILE A 107 -14.69 -18.40 -44.90
CA ILE A 107 -14.55 -17.40 -43.84
C ILE A 107 -13.41 -16.46 -44.24
N HIS A 108 -13.69 -15.16 -44.41
CA HIS A 108 -12.74 -14.18 -44.94
C HIS A 108 -12.00 -13.41 -43.84
N VAL A 109 -12.18 -13.77 -42.56
CA VAL A 109 -11.62 -13.05 -41.42
C VAL A 109 -10.84 -13.94 -40.47
N LYS A 110 -9.85 -13.35 -39.80
CA LYS A 110 -9.03 -14.01 -38.76
C LYS A 110 -9.34 -13.44 -37.38
N ASN A 111 -9.13 -14.27 -36.34
CA ASN A 111 -9.30 -13.85 -34.95
C ASN A 111 -8.43 -12.61 -34.64
N GLY A 112 -9.06 -11.53 -34.16
CA GLY A 112 -8.40 -10.27 -33.82
C GLY A 112 -8.29 -9.25 -34.96
N GLN A 113 -8.82 -9.56 -36.15
CA GLN A 113 -8.86 -8.61 -37.26
C GLN A 113 -9.92 -7.52 -37.02
N PHE A 114 -9.53 -6.24 -37.17
CA PHE A 114 -10.46 -5.11 -37.16
C PHE A 114 -11.20 -5.06 -38.49
N VAL A 115 -12.53 -5.13 -38.44
CA VAL A 115 -13.41 -5.12 -39.62
C VAL A 115 -14.28 -3.86 -39.66
N ARG A 116 -14.61 -3.40 -40.86
CA ARG A 116 -15.46 -2.21 -41.07
C ARG A 116 -16.89 -2.62 -41.46
N LYS A 117 -17.85 -1.74 -41.21
CA LYS A 117 -19.26 -1.96 -41.58
C LYS A 117 -19.37 -2.13 -43.11
N GLY A 118 -19.90 -3.27 -43.55
CA GLY A 118 -20.07 -3.62 -44.97
C GLY A 118 -19.01 -4.56 -45.54
N GLU A 119 -18.02 -4.97 -44.73
CA GLU A 119 -17.00 -5.95 -45.15
C GLU A 119 -17.58 -7.37 -45.16
N LEU A 120 -17.29 -8.14 -46.21
CA LEU A 120 -17.71 -9.54 -46.33
C LEU A 120 -16.95 -10.40 -45.32
N LEU A 121 -17.65 -10.93 -44.32
CA LEU A 121 -17.04 -11.72 -43.25
C LEU A 121 -17.07 -13.23 -43.56
N ILE A 122 -18.22 -13.71 -44.04
CA ILE A 122 -18.52 -15.13 -44.26
C ILE A 122 -19.33 -15.25 -45.54
N GLU A 123 -18.93 -16.19 -46.41
CA GLU A 123 -19.68 -16.59 -47.60
C GLU A 123 -20.44 -17.88 -47.28
N LEU A 124 -21.77 -17.86 -47.41
CA LEU A 124 -22.66 -19.01 -47.21
C LEU A 124 -22.98 -19.67 -48.56
N ASP A 125 -23.13 -20.99 -48.58
CA ASP A 125 -23.47 -21.76 -49.78
C ASP A 125 -24.87 -21.36 -50.29
N PRO A 126 -24.97 -20.82 -51.53
CA PRO A 126 -26.22 -20.28 -52.05
C PRO A 126 -27.20 -21.37 -52.53
N THR A 127 -26.86 -22.66 -52.44
CA THR A 127 -27.70 -23.74 -52.99
C THR A 127 -29.13 -23.75 -52.44
N ILE A 128 -29.31 -23.42 -51.15
CA ILE A 128 -30.64 -23.36 -50.54
C ILE A 128 -31.33 -22.03 -50.87
N ALA A 129 -30.62 -20.91 -50.74
CA ALA A 129 -31.17 -19.58 -51.02
C ALA A 129 -31.64 -19.42 -52.48
N THR A 130 -30.91 -19.99 -53.43
CA THR A 130 -31.27 -19.98 -54.86
C THR A 130 -32.47 -20.87 -55.17
N ALA A 131 -32.64 -21.98 -54.44
CA ALA A 131 -33.81 -22.85 -54.58
C ALA A 131 -35.10 -22.16 -54.09
N ASP A 132 -35.04 -21.46 -52.95
CA ASP A 132 -36.19 -20.72 -52.40
C ASP A 132 -36.58 -19.50 -53.26
N GLU A 133 -35.59 -18.79 -53.82
CA GLU A 133 -35.83 -17.69 -54.77
C GLU A 133 -36.48 -18.20 -56.07
N ALA A 134 -36.02 -19.33 -56.59
CA ALA A 134 -36.61 -19.97 -57.77
C ALA A 134 -38.06 -20.41 -57.50
N GLN A 135 -38.35 -20.98 -56.32
CA GLN A 135 -39.71 -21.36 -55.94
C GLN A 135 -40.62 -20.14 -55.78
N SER A 136 -40.12 -19.05 -55.18
CA SER A 136 -40.88 -17.82 -54.97
C SER A 136 -41.18 -17.07 -56.28
N THR A 137 -40.24 -17.05 -57.21
CA THR A 137 -40.47 -16.46 -58.54
C THR A 137 -41.39 -17.31 -59.41
N GLN A 138 -41.33 -18.64 -59.26
CA GLN A 138 -42.24 -19.56 -59.94
C GLN A 138 -43.68 -19.39 -59.42
N SER A 139 -43.88 -19.26 -58.10
CA SER A 139 -45.22 -19.07 -57.52
C SER A 139 -45.86 -17.74 -57.92
N MET A 140 -45.06 -16.67 -58.03
CA MET A 140 -45.49 -15.36 -58.54
C MET A 140 -45.84 -15.38 -60.04
N ARG A 141 -45.30 -16.33 -60.81
CA ARG A 141 -45.60 -16.50 -62.25
C ARG A 141 -46.78 -17.42 -62.52
N SER A 142 -47.13 -18.27 -61.55
CA SER A 142 -48.26 -19.21 -61.65
C SER A 142 -49.57 -18.68 -61.06
N ALA A 143 -49.58 -17.44 -60.56
CA ALA A 143 -50.76 -16.71 -60.10
C ALA A 143 -51.19 -15.68 -61.16
#